data_AF-A0A645GFN7-F1
#
_entry.id   AF-A0A645GFN7-F1
#
_cell.length_a   1.000
_cell.length_b   1.000
_cell.length_c   1.000
_cell.angle_alpha   90.00
_cell.angle_beta   90.00
_cell.angle_gamma   90.00
#
_symmetry.space_group_name_H-M   'P 1'
#
loop_
_entity.id
_entity.type
_entity.pdbx_description
1 polymer ?
#
loop_
_entity_poly.entity_id
_entity_poly.type
_entity_poly.pdbx_seq_one_letter_code
_entity_poly.pdbx_strand_id
1 'polypeptide(L)'
;MLRLYRRPGRNFAGRYFLKLNLDKFHLLPMVMAGHLRLVGNYILPVTPENSKFMSTFTEYSPGLFSLSELLEHEYDPVQREIDELYYAYNASFRFNMEILGQALLRNLLKRT
;
A
#
# COMPACT_ATOMS: atom_id res chain seq x y z
N MET A 1 5.06 8.99 -16.35
CA MET A 1 5.43 7.85 -15.48
C MET A 1 6.13 8.37 -14.23
N LEU A 2 5.39 8.51 -13.13
CA LEU A 2 5.99 8.83 -11.83
C LEU A 2 6.78 7.61 -11.35
N ARG A 3 8.11 7.69 -11.39
CA ARG A 3 9.02 6.69 -10.79
C ARG A 3 8.95 6.83 -9.26
N LEU A 4 7.93 6.24 -8.65
CA LEU A 4 7.63 6.36 -7.22
C LEU A 4 8.63 5.61 -6.32
N TYR A 5 9.35 4.61 -6.84
CA TYR A 5 10.36 3.86 -6.08
C TYR A 5 11.78 4.37 -6.37
N ARG A 6 12.26 5.31 -5.57
CA ARG A 6 13.67 5.73 -5.59
C ARG A 6 14.48 4.65 -4.85
N ARG A 7 15.45 4.00 -5.53
CA ARG A 7 16.34 3.00 -4.89
C ARG A 7 17.01 3.61 -3.65
N PRO A 8 17.17 2.84 -2.54
CA PRO A 8 17.83 3.33 -1.34
C PRO A 8 19.22 3.88 -1.67
N GLY A 9 19.48 5.14 -1.32
CA GLY A 9 20.85 5.65 -1.26
C GLY A 9 21.61 4.92 -0.14
N ARG A 10 22.92 4.69 -0.32
CA ARG A 10 23.77 3.95 0.65
C ARG A 10 23.85 4.60 2.05
N ASN A 11 23.32 5.80 2.23
CA ASN A 11 23.41 6.59 3.45
C ASN A 11 22.41 6.10 4.52
N PHE A 12 22.83 6.09 5.79
CA PHE A 12 21.99 5.76 6.95
C PHE A 12 20.67 6.55 6.93
N ALA A 13 20.70 7.86 6.67
CA ALA A 13 19.49 8.68 6.57
C ALA A 13 18.52 8.21 5.46
N GLY A 14 19.03 7.73 4.33
CA GLY A 14 18.21 7.18 3.24
C GLY A 14 17.56 5.85 3.60
N ARG A 15 18.24 5.02 4.41
CA ARG A 15 17.67 3.77 4.93
C ARG A 15 16.55 4.03 5.92
N TYR A 16 16.73 4.97 6.86
CA TYR A 16 15.67 5.36 7.79
C TYR A 16 14.49 6.06 7.08
N PHE A 17 14.77 6.84 6.03
CA PHE A 17 13.74 7.49 5.22
C PHE A 17 12.80 6.46 4.58
N LEU A 18 13.35 5.44 3.92
CA LEU A 18 12.55 4.37 3.35
C LEU A 18 11.96 3.44 4.41
N LYS A 19 12.67 3.20 5.51
CA LYS A 19 12.19 2.37 6.62
C LYS A 19 10.91 2.90 7.24
N LEU A 20 10.74 4.22 7.35
CA LEU A 20 9.54 4.85 7.90
C LEU A 20 8.44 5.07 6.85
N ASN A 21 8.59 4.52 5.63
CA ASN A 21 7.73 4.84 4.49
C ASN A 21 7.58 6.37 4.25
N LEU A 22 8.62 7.17 4.55
CA LEU A 22 8.60 8.62 4.31
C LEU A 22 8.59 8.96 2.81
N ASP A 23 8.97 8.01 1.97
CA ASP A 23 8.74 8.06 0.53
C ASP A 23 7.26 8.14 0.18
N LYS A 24 6.35 7.66 1.02
CA LYS A 24 4.89 7.73 0.81
C LYS A 24 4.25 9.01 1.34
N PHE A 25 4.96 9.82 2.14
CA PHE A 25 4.39 11.02 2.77
C PHE A 25 3.95 12.08 1.76
N HIS A 26 4.55 12.13 0.57
CA HIS A 26 4.13 13.05 -0.50
C HIS A 26 2.72 12.77 -1.02
N LEU A 27 2.16 11.58 -0.73
CA LEU A 27 0.79 11.21 -1.09
C LEU A 27 -0.23 11.54 0.01
N LEU A 28 0.21 11.95 1.21
CA LEU A 28 -0.70 12.35 2.30
C LEU A 28 -1.65 13.50 1.92
N PRO A 29 -1.22 14.53 1.15
CA PRO A 29 -2.15 15.55 0.66
C PRO A 29 -3.26 14.96 -0.23
N MET A 30 -2.97 13.92 -1.01
CA MET A 30 -3.98 13.22 -1.82
C MET A 30 -4.96 12.43 -0.95
N VAL A 31 -4.50 11.90 0.20
CA VAL A 31 -5.36 11.26 1.20
C VAL A 31 -6.29 12.30 1.84
N MET A 32 -5.77 13.46 2.24
CA MET A 32 -6.58 14.53 2.82
C MET A 32 -7.60 15.11 1.83
N ALA A 33 -7.25 15.16 0.54
CA ALA A 33 -8.15 15.57 -0.53
C ALA A 33 -9.23 14.51 -0.87
N GLY A 34 -9.17 13.32 -0.26
CA GLY A 34 -10.12 12.23 -0.51
C GLY A 34 -9.89 11.46 -1.82
N HIS A 35 -8.78 11.71 -2.51
CA HIS A 35 -8.42 10.98 -3.75
C HIS A 35 -7.80 9.61 -3.48
N LEU A 36 -7.19 9.43 -2.31
CA LEU A 36 -6.64 8.16 -1.83
C LEU A 36 -7.14 7.87 -0.43
N ARG A 37 -7.25 6.59 -0.06
CA ARG A 37 -7.44 6.21 1.33
C ARG A 37 -6.08 6.08 2.02
N LEU A 38 -6.05 6.22 3.34
CA LEU A 38 -4.85 5.91 4.10
C LEU A 38 -4.57 4.40 4.06
N VAL A 39 -5.61 3.59 4.27
CA VAL A 39 -5.60 2.14 4.10
C VAL A 39 -6.65 1.76 3.07
N GLY A 40 -6.27 0.92 2.11
CA GLY A 40 -7.10 0.63 0.94
C GLY A 40 -6.51 -0.46 0.07
N ASN A 41 -7.07 -0.59 -1.12
CA ASN A 41 -6.59 -1.52 -2.11
C ASN A 41 -5.18 -1.16 -2.59
N TYR A 42 -4.41 -2.17 -3.00
CA TYR A 42 -3.09 -1.96 -3.60
C TYR A 42 -3.19 -1.09 -4.86
N ILE A 43 -2.29 -0.10 -4.98
CA ILE A 43 -2.24 0.82 -6.13
C ILE A 43 -1.74 0.06 -7.36
N LEU A 44 -2.64 -0.22 -8.29
CA LEU A 44 -2.31 -0.95 -9.51
C LEU A 44 -1.74 0.00 -10.58
N PRO A 45 -0.67 -0.38 -11.29
CA PRO A 45 -0.23 0.36 -12.47
C PRO A 45 -1.29 0.27 -13.57
N VAL A 46 -1.46 1.37 -14.32
CA VAL A 46 -2.45 1.43 -15.40
C VAL A 46 -2.00 0.52 -16.54
N THR A 47 -2.52 -0.71 -16.56
CA THR A 47 -2.36 -1.70 -17.63
C THR A 47 -3.73 -2.24 -18.05
N PRO A 48 -3.88 -2.73 -19.30
CA PRO A 48 -5.16 -3.27 -19.79
C PRO A 48 -5.65 -4.49 -18.98
N GLU A 49 -4.73 -5.24 -18.38
CA GLU A 49 -5.02 -6.39 -17.52
C GLU A 49 -5.57 -5.93 -16.16
N ASN A 50 -4.92 -4.94 -15.55
CA ASN A 50 -5.35 -4.39 -14.26
C ASN A 50 -6.68 -3.65 -14.36
N SER A 51 -7.00 -3.03 -15.51
CA SER A 51 -8.33 -2.43 -15.69
C SER A 51 -9.47 -3.46 -15.67
N LYS A 52 -9.23 -4.67 -16.19
CA LYS A 52 -10.21 -5.77 -16.09
C LYS A 52 -10.33 -6.24 -14.65
N PHE A 53 -9.21 -6.39 -13.95
CA PHE A 53 -9.20 -6.75 -12.53
C PHE A 53 -9.92 -5.71 -11.64
N MET A 54 -9.74 -4.41 -11.90
CA MET A 54 -10.47 -3.35 -11.20
C MET A 54 -11.98 -3.43 -11.41
N SER A 55 -12.44 -3.85 -12.60
CA SER A 55 -13.87 -3.99 -12.90
C SER A 55 -14.54 -5.14 -12.12
N THR A 56 -13.76 -6.07 -11.57
CA THR A 56 -14.25 -7.16 -10.72
C THR A 56 -14.55 -6.73 -9.28
N PHE A 57 -14.02 -5.59 -8.83
CA PHE A 57 -14.31 -5.07 -7.50
C PHE A 57 -15.52 -4.15 -7.54
N THR A 58 -16.47 -4.35 -6.63
CA THR A 58 -17.64 -3.47 -6.48
C THR A 58 -17.23 -2.04 -6.14
N GLU A 59 -16.15 -1.87 -5.37
CA GLU A 59 -15.61 -0.56 -4.99
C GLU A 59 -14.08 -0.64 -4.80
N TYR A 60 -13.32 -0.40 -5.87
CA TYR A 60 -11.87 -0.30 -5.77
C TYR A 60 -11.48 1.07 -5.19
N SER A 61 -10.87 1.08 -4.00
CA SER A 61 -10.46 2.29 -3.29
C SER A 61 -8.98 2.23 -2.94
N PRO A 62 -8.08 2.80 -3.78
CA PRO A 62 -6.64 2.69 -3.59
C PRO A 62 -6.18 3.36 -2.29
N GLY A 63 -5.29 2.66 -1.57
CA GLY A 63 -4.75 3.06 -0.29
C GLY A 63 -3.25 3.35 -0.30
N LEU A 64 -2.78 4.17 0.64
CA LEU A 64 -1.35 4.38 0.87
C LEU A 64 -0.67 3.11 1.43
N PHE A 65 -1.40 2.40 2.28
CA PHE A 65 -1.07 1.09 2.82
C PHE A 65 -2.12 0.07 2.35
N SER A 66 -1.67 -1.11 1.95
CA SER A 66 -2.54 -2.24 1.59
C SER A 66 -2.24 -3.48 2.44
N LEU A 67 -3.20 -4.41 2.48
CA LEU A 67 -3.03 -5.69 3.15
C LEU A 67 -1.91 -6.53 2.50
N SER A 68 -1.88 -6.55 1.19
CA SER A 68 -0.86 -7.25 0.38
C SER A 68 0.57 -6.75 0.65
N GLU A 69 0.75 -5.44 0.89
CA GLU A 69 2.04 -4.87 1.31
C GLU A 69 2.40 -5.28 2.74
N LEU A 70 1.41 -5.29 3.64
CA LEU A 70 1.60 -5.73 5.03
C LEU A 70 2.05 -7.20 5.12
N LEU A 71 1.53 -8.06 4.24
CA LEU A 71 1.85 -9.49 4.20
C LEU A 71 3.08 -9.84 3.32
N GLU A 72 3.74 -8.85 2.70
CA GLU A 72 4.85 -9.06 1.75
C GLU A 72 4.46 -9.82 0.47
N HIS A 73 3.17 -9.87 0.15
CA HIS A 73 2.64 -10.54 -1.03
C HIS A 73 2.54 -9.61 -2.26
N GLU A 74 3.02 -8.37 -2.17
CA GLU A 74 2.92 -7.36 -3.23
C GLU A 74 3.50 -7.79 -4.60
N TYR A 75 4.49 -8.70 -4.59
CA TYR A 75 5.14 -9.26 -5.78
C TYR A 75 4.53 -10.57 -6.28
N ASP A 76 3.69 -11.24 -5.47
CA ASP A 76 2.97 -12.44 -5.88
C ASP A 76 1.57 -12.04 -6.37
N PRO A 77 1.29 -12.13 -7.68
CA PRO A 77 0.03 -11.67 -8.23
C PRO A 77 -1.18 -12.44 -7.70
N VAL A 78 -1.03 -13.74 -7.39
CA VAL A 78 -2.13 -14.59 -6.92
C VAL A 78 -2.43 -14.31 -5.46
N GLN A 79 -1.40 -14.28 -4.61
CA GLN A 79 -1.57 -13.95 -3.19
C GLN A 79 -2.10 -12.52 -3.01
N ARG A 80 -1.59 -11.57 -3.81
CA ARG A 80 -2.10 -10.20 -3.80
C ARG A 80 -3.59 -10.17 -4.15
N GLU A 81 -4.03 -10.86 -5.20
CA GLU A 81 -5.45 -10.91 -5.56
C GLU A 81 -6.33 -11.46 -4.42
N ILE A 82 -5.88 -12.53 -3.76
CA ILE A 82 -6.57 -13.09 -2.59
C ILE A 82 -6.64 -12.07 -1.45
N ASP A 83 -5.54 -11.38 -1.15
CA ASP A 83 -5.48 -10.36 -0.10
C ASP A 83 -6.39 -9.16 -0.42
N GLU A 84 -6.44 -8.74 -1.68
CA GLU A 84 -7.32 -7.65 -2.12
C GLU A 84 -8.80 -8.03 -1.99
N LEU A 85 -9.18 -9.26 -2.35
CA LEU A 85 -10.54 -9.78 -2.15
C LEU A 85 -10.89 -9.91 -0.67
N TYR A 86 -9.96 -10.43 0.13
CA TYR A 86 -10.11 -10.54 1.57
C TYR A 86 -10.32 -9.17 2.22
N TYR A 87 -9.51 -8.18 1.83
CA TYR A 87 -9.66 -6.80 2.28
C TYR A 87 -11.00 -6.22 1.86
N ALA A 88 -11.40 -6.36 0.59
CA ALA A 88 -12.67 -5.83 0.09
C ALA A 88 -13.89 -6.38 0.86
N TYR A 89 -13.84 -7.64 1.28
CA TYR A 89 -14.91 -8.28 2.05
C TYR A 89 -14.90 -7.92 3.54
N ASN A 90 -13.71 -7.73 4.15
CA ASN A 90 -13.55 -7.49 5.59
C ASN A 90 -13.24 -6.03 5.95
N ALA A 91 -13.28 -5.12 4.97
CA ALA A 91 -12.94 -3.71 5.14
C ALA A 91 -13.83 -3.08 6.21
N SER A 92 -13.22 -2.69 7.32
CA SER A 92 -13.87 -2.01 8.43
C SER A 92 -12.91 -1.01 9.05
N PHE A 93 -13.42 -0.02 9.79
CA PHE A 93 -12.58 0.96 10.45
C PHE A 93 -11.53 0.31 11.36
N ARG A 94 -11.93 -0.70 12.13
CA ARG A 94 -11.02 -1.45 13.01
C ARG A 94 -9.95 -2.19 12.22
N PHE A 95 -10.34 -2.92 11.18
CA PHE A 95 -9.40 -3.66 10.36
C PHE A 95 -8.39 -2.73 9.67
N ASN A 96 -8.84 -1.57 9.21
CA ASN A 96 -7.96 -0.54 8.63
C ASN A 96 -6.95 -0.01 9.66
N MET A 97 -7.38 0.26 10.89
CA MET A 97 -6.47 0.69 11.96
C MET A 97 -5.47 -0.40 12.35
N GLU A 98 -5.89 -1.67 12.34
CA GLU A 98 -5.00 -2.81 12.56
C GLU A 98 -3.93 -2.91 11.45
N ILE A 99 -4.32 -2.80 10.18
CA ILE A 99 -3.38 -2.80 9.04
C ILE A 99 -2.38 -1.65 9.17
N LEU A 100 -2.87 -0.43 9.44
CA LEU A 100 -2.01 0.75 9.59
C LEU A 100 -1.01 0.57 10.75
N GLY A 101 -1.50 0.15 11.92
CA GLY A 101 -0.66 -0.04 13.10
C GLY A 101 0.40 -1.10 12.87
N GLN A 102 0.04 -2.24 12.28
CA GLN A 102 0.99 -3.31 11.97
C GLN A 102 2.00 -2.89 10.90
N ALA A 103 1.57 -2.16 9.86
CA ALA A 103 2.48 -1.66 8.83
C ALA A 103 3.52 -0.71 9.44
N LEU A 104 3.10 0.21 10.30
CA LEU A 104 4.00 1.14 11.00
C LEU A 104 4.94 0.41 11.97
N LEU A 105 4.43 -0.53 12.77
CA LEU A 105 5.24 -1.32 13.71
C LEU A 105 6.28 -2.18 12.97
N ARG A 106 5.87 -2.87 11.91
CA ARG A 106 6.76 -3.69 11.08
C ARG A 106 7.87 -2.85 10.46
N ASN A 107 7.51 -1.67 9.94
CA ASN A 107 8.47 -0.70 9.42
C ASN A 107 9.45 -0.21 10.49
N LEU A 108 8.97 0.04 11.71
CA LEU A 108 9.84 0.41 12.84
C LEU A 108 10.80 -0.73 13.24
N LEU A 109 10.33 -1.98 13.20
CA LEU A 109 11.06 -3.18 13.63
C LEU A 109 12.01 -3.76 12.58
N LYS A 110 11.88 -3.43 11.28
CA LYS A 110 12.82 -3.86 10.23
C LYS A 110 14.26 -3.50 10.61
N ARG A 111 15.15 -4.49 10.78
CA ARG A 111 16.58 -4.26 11.03
C ARG A 111 17.27 -3.73 9.75
N THR A 112 18.12 -2.72 9.92
CA THR A 112 18.78 -1.92 8.86
C THR A 112 20.07 -2.54 8.33
#